data_AF-A0A6A4KWX3-F1
#
_entry.id   AF-A0A6A4KWX3-F1
#
_cell.length_a   1.000
_cell.length_b   1.000
_cell.length_c   1.000
_cell.angle_alpha   90.00
_cell.angle_beta   90.00
_cell.angle_gamma   90.00
#
_symmetry.space_group_name_H-M   'P 1'
#
loop_
_entity.id
_entity.type
_entity.pdbx_description
1 polymer ?
#
loop_
_entity_poly.entity_id
_entity_poly.type
_entity_poly.pdbx_seq_one_letter_code
_entity_poly.pdbx_strand_id
1 'polypeptide(L)'
;MEKRLGHRTHERSGLQELNLKDCRAYLRKHGLRITGTKAECIQRIMEHWRIKDGNAEALFPRSSFTINCTGDVCKGDTVLFMQKVYKKFDKATRSGTSIGKRTVAGRVVKESYGAAKQQHTFTVEVLWSKGMKKLPPLFPLLVKGRNLYKLKTFRQRWKNETERHKVLAEKHKRGAAARLVRAKMKTKKACSKNGGVLSVRNVIIQKERTLDWRKGSTLKDVARPQWSTQNPVLIVRRPQQLQEQT
;
A
#
# COMPACT_ATOMS: atom_id res chain seq x y z
N MET A 1 -32.22 38.69 -9.00
CA MET A 1 -31.38 38.11 -7.93
C MET A 1 -31.90 36.72 -7.60
N GLU A 2 -31.03 35.73 -7.78
CA GLU A 2 -30.93 34.42 -7.13
C GLU A 2 -32.20 33.68 -6.64
N LYS A 3 -32.76 32.83 -7.52
CA LYS A 3 -33.52 31.64 -7.09
C LYS A 3 -32.62 30.41 -7.19
N ARG A 4 -31.95 30.07 -6.09
CA ARG A 4 -31.33 28.75 -5.87
C ARG A 4 -31.82 28.25 -4.54
N LEU A 5 -32.64 27.20 -4.54
CA LEU A 5 -32.81 26.17 -3.50
C LEU A 5 -34.15 25.45 -3.78
N GLY A 6 -34.11 24.28 -4.42
CA GLY A 6 -35.32 23.47 -4.61
C GLY A 6 -35.15 22.12 -5.31
N HIS A 7 -34.15 21.96 -6.18
CA HIS A 7 -34.08 20.78 -7.07
C HIS A 7 -33.43 19.50 -6.51
N ARG A 8 -33.15 19.36 -5.20
CA ARG A 8 -32.31 18.24 -4.70
C ARG A 8 -33.03 17.09 -4.01
N THR A 9 -34.28 17.25 -3.60
CA THR A 9 -34.99 16.24 -2.78
C THR A 9 -35.82 15.27 -3.62
N HIS A 10 -36.48 15.74 -4.69
CA HIS A 10 -37.33 14.90 -5.56
C HIS A 10 -36.57 13.83 -6.35
N GLU A 11 -35.34 14.13 -6.78
CA GLU A 11 -34.49 13.22 -7.56
C GLU A 11 -34.03 11.99 -6.76
N ARG A 12 -33.93 12.12 -5.43
CA ARG A 12 -33.42 11.05 -4.55
C ARG A 12 -34.44 9.93 -4.36
N SER A 13 -35.72 10.26 -4.34
CA SER A 13 -36.83 9.32 -4.20
C SER A 13 -37.07 8.53 -5.48
N GLY A 14 -37.04 9.19 -6.65
CA GLY A 14 -37.25 8.52 -7.95
C GLY A 14 -36.15 7.49 -8.31
N LEU A 15 -34.94 7.64 -7.76
CA LEU A 15 -33.85 6.66 -7.95
C LEU A 15 -34.06 5.34 -7.20
N GLN A 16 -34.83 5.35 -6.10
CA GLN A 16 -35.12 4.12 -5.33
C GLN A 16 -36.13 3.23 -6.05
N GLU A 17 -37.01 3.86 -6.84
CA GLU A 17 -38.02 3.19 -7.68
C GLU A 17 -37.43 2.58 -8.95
N LEU A 18 -36.24 3.03 -9.40
CA LEU A 18 -35.62 2.51 -10.62
C LEU A 18 -35.40 1.00 -10.55
N ASN A 19 -35.69 0.32 -11.66
CA ASN A 19 -35.38 -1.09 -11.80
C ASN A 19 -33.85 -1.29 -11.96
N LEU A 20 -33.36 -2.48 -11.63
CA LEU A 20 -31.96 -2.85 -11.85
C LEU A 20 -31.56 -2.74 -13.33
N LYS A 21 -32.49 -3.03 -14.25
CA LYS A 21 -32.27 -2.88 -15.71
C LYS A 21 -31.93 -1.42 -16.06
N ASP A 22 -32.70 -0.47 -15.56
CA ASP A 22 -32.51 0.97 -15.80
C ASP A 22 -31.22 1.48 -15.16
N CYS A 23 -30.94 1.03 -13.94
CA CYS A 23 -29.68 1.33 -13.28
C CYS A 23 -28.48 0.87 -14.13
N ARG A 24 -28.51 -0.36 -14.65
CA ARG A 24 -27.44 -0.88 -15.52
C ARG A 24 -27.36 -0.14 -16.85
N ALA A 25 -28.50 0.26 -17.43
CA ALA A 25 -28.54 1.05 -18.65
C ALA A 25 -27.87 2.42 -18.45
N TYR A 26 -28.18 3.11 -17.35
CA TYR A 26 -27.52 4.35 -16.97
C TYR A 26 -26.01 4.17 -16.81
N LEU A 27 -25.58 3.15 -16.05
CA LEU A 27 -24.16 2.89 -15.82
C LEU A 27 -23.40 2.62 -17.12
N ARG A 28 -23.98 1.86 -18.06
CA ARG A 28 -23.41 1.64 -19.41
C ARG A 28 -23.26 2.94 -20.18
N LYS A 29 -24.32 3.76 -20.25
CA LYS A 29 -24.33 5.02 -20.99
C LYS A 29 -23.24 5.97 -20.51
N HIS A 30 -22.93 5.97 -19.22
CA HIS A 30 -21.92 6.83 -18.61
C HIS A 30 -20.54 6.16 -18.43
N GLY A 31 -20.33 4.95 -18.95
CA GLY A 31 -19.04 4.25 -18.86
C GLY A 31 -18.65 3.86 -17.42
N LEU A 32 -19.63 3.72 -16.53
CA LEU A 32 -19.45 3.38 -15.13
C LEU A 32 -19.45 1.86 -14.93
N ARG A 33 -18.90 1.40 -13.81
CA ARG A 33 -18.88 -0.03 -13.45
C ARG A 33 -20.30 -0.56 -13.26
N ILE A 34 -20.68 -1.55 -14.07
CA ILE A 34 -22.03 -2.15 -14.13
C ILE A 34 -22.24 -3.26 -13.08
N THR A 35 -21.15 -3.78 -12.51
CA THR A 35 -21.21 -4.89 -11.55
C THR A 35 -21.64 -4.44 -10.15
N GLY A 36 -22.38 -5.32 -9.48
CA GLY A 36 -22.87 -5.13 -8.11
C GLY A 36 -24.35 -5.44 -7.92
N THR A 37 -24.82 -5.27 -6.69
CA THR A 37 -26.24 -5.35 -6.30
C THR A 37 -27.02 -4.11 -6.77
N LYS A 38 -28.36 -4.16 -6.72
CA LYS A 38 -29.22 -3.00 -7.04
C LYS A 38 -28.82 -1.77 -6.21
N ALA A 39 -28.60 -1.96 -4.91
CA ALA A 39 -28.18 -0.90 -4.01
C ALA A 39 -26.83 -0.29 -4.40
N GLU A 40 -25.83 -1.11 -4.74
CA GLU A 40 -24.52 -0.61 -5.20
C GLU A 40 -24.61 0.18 -6.51
N CYS A 41 -25.46 -0.26 -7.44
CA CYS A 41 -25.73 0.46 -8.67
C CYS A 41 -26.38 1.82 -8.39
N ILE A 42 -27.41 1.87 -7.55
CA ILE A 42 -28.08 3.12 -7.16
C ILE A 42 -27.08 4.07 -6.48
N GLN A 43 -26.31 3.59 -5.51
CA GLN A 43 -25.29 4.42 -4.83
C GLN A 43 -24.29 5.02 -5.82
N ARG A 44 -23.86 4.24 -6.82
CA ARG A 44 -22.94 4.71 -7.86
C ARG A 44 -23.59 5.78 -8.76
N ILE A 45 -24.86 5.62 -9.11
CA ILE A 45 -25.62 6.61 -9.88
C ILE A 45 -25.76 7.91 -9.08
N MET A 46 -26.11 7.81 -7.80
CA MET A 46 -26.23 8.96 -6.90
C MET A 46 -24.90 9.72 -6.77
N GLU A 47 -23.79 9.00 -6.56
CA GLU A 47 -22.48 9.64 -6.47
C GLU A 47 -22.08 10.25 -7.82
N HIS A 48 -22.38 9.59 -8.94
CA HIS A 48 -22.15 10.16 -10.26
C HIS A 48 -22.90 11.47 -10.45
N TRP A 49 -24.19 11.53 -10.11
CA TRP A 49 -24.99 12.77 -10.17
C TRP A 49 -24.40 13.88 -9.33
N ARG A 50 -23.88 13.54 -8.15
CA ARG A 50 -23.26 14.51 -7.24
C ARG A 50 -22.00 15.16 -7.82
N ILE A 51 -21.28 14.47 -8.73
CA ILE A 51 -19.94 14.89 -9.19
C ILE A 51 -19.81 15.13 -10.70
N LYS A 52 -20.77 14.68 -11.53
CA LYS A 52 -20.71 14.69 -13.01
C LYS A 52 -20.54 16.10 -13.61
N ASP A 53 -21.11 17.13 -12.97
CA ASP A 53 -21.12 18.50 -13.49
C ASP A 53 -19.89 19.32 -13.06
N GLY A 54 -18.74 18.66 -12.86
CA GLY A 54 -17.50 19.30 -12.39
C GLY A 54 -17.50 19.72 -10.91
N ASN A 55 -18.64 19.55 -10.21
CA ASN A 55 -18.82 19.85 -8.80
C ASN A 55 -17.91 19.02 -7.86
N ALA A 56 -17.27 17.98 -8.39
CA ALA A 56 -16.28 17.17 -7.67
C ALA A 56 -15.13 17.99 -7.06
N GLU A 57 -14.60 18.99 -7.77
CA GLU A 57 -13.47 19.80 -7.29
C GLU A 57 -13.92 20.75 -6.17
N ALA A 58 -15.18 21.19 -6.17
CA ALA A 58 -15.77 21.98 -5.08
C ALA A 58 -16.01 21.13 -3.82
N LEU A 59 -16.47 19.87 -3.98
CA LEU A 59 -16.69 18.94 -2.88
C LEU A 59 -15.38 18.41 -2.27
N PHE A 60 -14.34 18.29 -3.10
CA PHE A 60 -13.03 17.79 -2.70
C PHE A 60 -11.94 18.77 -3.14
N PRO A 61 -11.90 19.97 -2.52
CA PRO A 61 -10.99 21.03 -2.95
C PRO A 61 -9.55 20.65 -2.62
N ARG A 62 -8.60 21.10 -3.45
CA ARG A 62 -7.18 20.79 -3.27
C ARG A 62 -6.65 21.18 -1.88
N SER A 63 -7.16 22.28 -1.31
CA SER A 63 -6.80 22.76 0.03
C SER A 63 -7.13 21.78 1.15
N SER A 64 -8.12 20.91 0.97
CA SER A 64 -8.50 19.91 1.99
C SER A 64 -7.51 18.75 2.14
N PHE A 65 -6.58 18.58 1.19
CA PHE A 65 -5.58 17.53 1.21
C PHE A 65 -4.30 18.02 1.90
N THR A 66 -4.37 18.17 3.21
CA THR A 66 -3.27 18.75 4.01
C THR A 66 -2.29 17.72 4.56
N ILE A 67 -2.69 16.47 4.71
CA ILE A 67 -1.90 15.45 5.41
C ILE A 67 -1.07 14.64 4.40
N ASN A 68 0.25 14.68 4.51
CA ASN A 68 1.13 13.80 3.74
C ASN A 68 0.96 12.35 4.21
N CYS A 69 0.65 11.44 3.29
CA CYS A 69 0.46 10.02 3.55
C CYS A 69 1.31 9.13 2.62
N THR A 70 2.42 9.67 2.12
CA THR A 70 3.35 8.95 1.26
C THR A 70 3.85 7.69 1.97
N GLY A 71 3.57 6.50 1.42
CA GLY A 71 3.86 5.19 2.03
C GLY A 71 2.70 4.59 2.83
N ASP A 72 1.83 5.42 3.39
CA ASP A 72 0.80 5.02 4.36
C ASP A 72 -0.63 5.16 3.86
N VAL A 73 -0.82 5.32 2.55
CA VAL A 73 -2.16 5.23 1.94
C VAL A 73 -2.78 3.87 2.25
N CYS A 74 -4.04 3.88 2.69
CA CYS A 74 -4.82 2.70 3.02
C CYS A 74 -6.22 2.74 2.41
N LYS A 75 -6.95 1.63 2.48
CA LYS A 75 -8.34 1.54 2.00
C LYS A 75 -9.20 2.59 2.71
N GLY A 76 -10.03 3.30 1.95
CA GLY A 76 -10.93 4.34 2.45
C GLY A 76 -10.35 5.75 2.39
N ASP A 77 -9.02 5.90 2.26
CA ASP A 77 -8.40 7.23 2.14
C ASP A 77 -8.93 7.96 0.88
N THR A 78 -9.27 9.24 1.05
CA THR A 78 -9.44 10.17 -0.06
C THR A 78 -8.11 10.87 -0.29
N VAL A 79 -7.48 10.56 -1.41
CA VAL A 79 -6.10 10.94 -1.72
C VAL A 79 -6.00 11.88 -2.92
N LEU A 80 -4.99 12.73 -2.89
CA LEU A 80 -4.56 13.59 -3.97
C LEU A 80 -3.11 13.26 -4.31
N PHE A 81 -2.87 12.91 -5.57
CA PHE A 81 -1.52 12.60 -6.05
C PHE A 81 -1.30 13.08 -7.47
N MET A 82 -0.03 13.24 -7.82
CA MET A 82 0.40 13.58 -9.16
C MET A 82 0.93 12.33 -9.86
N GLN A 83 0.47 12.11 -11.10
CA GLN A 83 0.91 11.01 -11.94
C GLN A 83 1.58 11.56 -13.21
N LYS A 84 2.71 10.95 -13.61
CA LYS A 84 3.31 11.22 -14.92
C LYS A 84 2.51 10.52 -16.02
N VAL A 85 2.16 11.25 -17.06
CA VAL A 85 1.40 10.76 -18.22
C VAL A 85 2.35 10.60 -19.40
N TYR A 86 2.28 9.45 -20.05
CA TYR A 86 3.13 9.09 -21.18
C TYR A 86 2.31 9.00 -22.47
N LYS A 87 2.90 9.33 -23.62
CA LYS A 87 2.23 9.28 -24.94
C LYS A 87 2.01 7.84 -25.36
N LYS A 88 3.12 7.13 -25.51
CA LYS A 88 3.23 5.69 -25.67
C LYS A 88 4.31 5.26 -24.69
N PHE A 89 3.97 4.40 -23.74
CA PHE A 89 4.95 3.83 -22.82
C PHE A 89 5.19 2.40 -23.28
N ASP A 90 6.39 2.15 -23.78
CA ASP A 90 6.79 0.80 -24.12
C ASP A 90 7.20 0.08 -22.83
N LYS A 91 6.48 -1.01 -22.54
CA LYS A 91 6.72 -1.81 -21.34
C LYS A 91 8.04 -2.58 -21.42
N ALA A 92 8.49 -2.95 -22.63
CA ALA A 92 9.70 -3.74 -22.86
C ALA A 92 10.95 -2.88 -22.63
N THR A 93 11.06 -1.74 -23.30
CA THR A 93 12.19 -0.80 -23.14
C THR A 93 12.08 0.04 -21.86
N ARG A 94 10.93 -0.01 -21.16
CA ARG A 94 10.60 0.86 -20.01
C ARG A 94 10.78 2.35 -20.33
N SER A 95 10.73 2.70 -21.61
CA SER A 95 10.93 4.03 -22.13
C SER A 95 9.61 4.58 -22.67
N GLY A 96 9.48 5.90 -22.65
CA GLY A 96 8.31 6.55 -23.20
C GLY A 96 8.41 8.04 -23.02
N THR A 97 8.06 8.79 -24.07
CA THR A 97 8.01 10.25 -24.03
C THR A 97 6.93 10.67 -23.03
N SER A 98 7.36 11.33 -21.94
CA SER A 98 6.41 11.90 -20.98
C SER A 98 5.72 13.09 -21.61
N ILE A 99 4.39 13.03 -21.72
CA ILE A 99 3.58 14.17 -22.18
C ILE A 99 3.50 15.24 -21.10
N GLY A 100 3.47 14.83 -19.83
CA GLY A 100 3.36 15.77 -18.72
C GLY A 100 2.89 15.11 -17.44
N LYS A 101 2.27 15.91 -16.58
CA LYS A 101 1.73 15.47 -15.29
C LYS A 101 0.21 15.65 -15.27
N ARG A 102 -0.46 14.79 -14.51
CA ARG A 102 -1.88 14.90 -14.15
C ARG A 102 -1.99 14.88 -12.63
N THR A 103 -2.93 15.64 -12.11
CA THR A 103 -3.32 15.61 -10.70
C THR A 103 -4.63 14.86 -10.59
N VAL A 104 -4.70 13.89 -9.68
CA VAL A 104 -5.87 13.04 -9.49
C VAL A 104 -6.27 13.10 -8.02
N ALA A 105 -7.53 13.45 -7.78
CA ALA A 105 -8.18 13.21 -6.51
C ALA A 105 -9.03 11.95 -6.63
N GLY A 106 -8.94 11.05 -5.67
CA GLY A 106 -9.69 9.80 -5.71
C GLY A 106 -9.79 9.11 -4.36
N ARG A 107 -10.74 8.18 -4.26
CA ARG A 107 -10.95 7.35 -3.08
C ARG A 107 -10.31 5.99 -3.27
N VAL A 108 -9.57 5.51 -2.29
CA VAL A 108 -8.97 4.17 -2.33
C VAL A 108 -10.05 3.14 -2.00
N VAL A 109 -10.50 2.40 -3.00
CA VAL A 109 -11.56 1.38 -2.83
C VAL A 109 -10.98 0.05 -2.40
N LYS A 110 -9.85 -0.33 -2.99
CA LYS A 110 -9.19 -1.61 -2.74
C LYS A 110 -7.68 -1.44 -2.75
N GLU A 111 -7.01 -2.27 -1.97
CA GLU A 111 -5.58 -2.47 -2.06
C GLU A 111 -5.25 -3.95 -1.99
N SER A 112 -4.16 -4.35 -2.62
CA SER A 112 -3.70 -5.74 -2.61
C SER A 112 -2.17 -5.82 -2.60
N TYR A 113 -1.65 -6.84 -1.91
CA TYR A 113 -0.24 -7.22 -1.92
C TYR A 113 -0.08 -8.48 -2.75
N GLY A 114 0.57 -8.37 -3.90
CA GLY A 114 0.87 -9.55 -4.72
C GLY A 114 1.99 -10.39 -4.09
N ALA A 115 1.65 -11.55 -3.52
CA ALA A 115 2.58 -12.46 -2.84
C ALA A 115 3.81 -12.81 -3.71
N ALA A 116 3.58 -13.09 -4.99
CA ALA A 116 4.61 -13.54 -5.92
C ALA A 116 5.60 -12.46 -6.38
N LYS A 117 5.27 -11.16 -6.30
CA LYS A 117 6.13 -10.06 -6.81
C LYS A 117 6.28 -8.88 -5.85
N GLN A 118 5.72 -8.97 -4.64
CA GLN A 118 5.61 -7.86 -3.66
C GLN A 118 5.07 -6.56 -4.30
N GLN A 119 4.17 -6.70 -5.28
CA GLN A 119 3.54 -5.55 -5.92
C GLN A 119 2.36 -5.11 -5.07
N HIS A 120 2.51 -3.97 -4.40
CA HIS A 120 1.39 -3.30 -3.76
C HIS A 120 0.63 -2.50 -4.82
N THR A 121 -0.64 -2.84 -5.03
CA THR A 121 -1.50 -2.20 -6.03
C THR A 121 -2.74 -1.64 -5.34
N PHE A 122 -3.16 -0.47 -5.79
CA PHE A 122 -4.34 0.24 -5.32
C PHE A 122 -5.35 0.36 -6.46
N THR A 123 -6.62 0.20 -6.12
CA THR A 123 -7.74 0.60 -6.96
C THR A 123 -8.26 1.91 -6.40
N VAL A 124 -7.98 3.00 -7.10
CA VAL A 124 -8.42 4.35 -6.76
C VAL A 124 -9.59 4.71 -7.66
N GLU A 125 -10.74 4.96 -7.08
CA GLU A 125 -11.89 5.50 -7.81
C GLU A 125 -11.72 7.02 -7.93
N VAL A 126 -11.63 7.51 -9.16
CA VAL A 126 -11.34 8.92 -9.45
C VAL A 126 -12.54 9.77 -9.08
N LEU A 127 -12.33 10.83 -8.30
CA LEU A 127 -13.36 11.84 -8.03
C LEU A 127 -13.27 12.94 -9.09
N TRP A 128 -12.07 13.48 -9.27
CA TRP A 128 -11.76 14.43 -10.33
C TRP A 128 -10.30 14.34 -10.75
N SER A 129 -10.02 14.86 -11.94
CA SER A 129 -8.67 14.90 -12.49
C SER A 129 -8.41 16.18 -13.27
N LYS A 130 -7.22 16.74 -13.07
CA LYS A 130 -6.74 17.95 -13.77
C LYS A 130 -5.41 17.67 -14.49
N GLY A 131 -5.18 18.33 -15.62
CA GLY A 131 -3.99 18.15 -16.45
C GLY A 131 -4.19 17.19 -17.64
N MET A 132 -3.10 16.58 -18.10
CA MET A 132 -3.08 15.79 -19.34
C MET A 132 -3.87 14.47 -19.22
N LYS A 133 -4.57 14.07 -20.30
CA LYS A 133 -5.41 12.86 -20.36
C LYS A 133 -6.32 12.73 -19.12
N LYS A 134 -7.21 13.73 -18.93
CA LYS A 134 -8.18 13.74 -17.82
C LYS A 134 -8.94 12.41 -17.78
N LEU A 135 -9.10 11.85 -16.57
CA LEU A 135 -9.94 10.67 -16.38
C LEU A 135 -11.35 11.10 -16.05
N PRO A 136 -12.36 10.32 -16.49
CA PRO A 136 -13.74 10.56 -16.10
C PRO A 136 -13.93 10.34 -14.60
N PRO A 137 -14.91 11.00 -13.98
CA PRO A 137 -15.32 10.72 -12.61
C PRO A 137 -15.76 9.25 -12.43
N LEU A 138 -15.56 8.74 -11.22
CA LEU A 138 -15.78 7.34 -10.79
C LEU A 138 -15.03 6.28 -11.61
N PHE A 139 -14.02 6.67 -12.39
CA PHE A 139 -13.18 5.72 -13.11
C PHE A 139 -12.32 4.90 -12.13
N PRO A 140 -12.32 3.56 -12.21
CA PRO A 140 -11.46 2.72 -11.38
C PRO A 140 -10.03 2.72 -11.92
N LEU A 141 -9.17 3.53 -11.32
CA LEU A 141 -7.76 3.64 -11.68
C LEU A 141 -6.90 2.64 -10.88
N LEU A 142 -6.25 1.71 -11.58
CA LEU A 142 -5.27 0.81 -10.98
C LEU A 142 -3.88 1.46 -10.93
N VAL A 143 -3.34 1.66 -9.73
CA VAL A 143 -2.03 2.30 -9.51
C VAL A 143 -1.15 1.43 -8.63
N LYS A 144 0.12 1.23 -9.03
CA LYS A 144 1.11 0.58 -8.16
C LYS A 144 1.57 1.55 -7.07
N GLY A 145 1.77 1.09 -5.84
CA GLY A 145 2.19 1.93 -4.72
C GLY A 145 3.43 2.76 -5.00
N ARG A 146 4.46 2.16 -5.60
CA ARG A 146 5.67 2.88 -6.06
C ARG A 146 5.39 4.05 -7.03
N ASN A 147 4.31 3.98 -7.80
CA ASN A 147 3.91 5.05 -8.72
C ASN A 147 3.03 6.09 -8.01
N LEU A 148 2.17 5.63 -7.09
CA LEU A 148 1.31 6.49 -6.28
C LEU A 148 2.16 7.46 -5.44
N TYR A 149 3.17 6.93 -4.76
CA TYR A 149 4.02 7.68 -3.84
C TYR A 149 5.11 8.53 -4.52
N LYS A 150 5.32 8.34 -5.84
CA LYS A 150 6.49 8.89 -6.55
C LYS A 150 6.60 10.41 -6.50
N LEU A 151 5.47 11.11 -6.51
CA LEU A 151 5.41 12.59 -6.49
C LEU A 151 4.72 13.11 -5.23
N LYS A 152 4.89 12.37 -4.12
CA LYS A 152 4.16 12.55 -2.86
C LYS A 152 2.65 12.31 -3.01
N THR A 153 2.02 11.90 -1.92
CA THR A 153 0.57 11.70 -1.86
C THR A 153 0.05 12.37 -0.61
N PHE A 154 -1.03 13.11 -0.76
CA PHE A 154 -1.72 13.78 0.34
C PHE A 154 -3.11 13.16 0.49
N ARG A 155 -3.67 13.24 1.70
CA ARG A 155 -5.02 12.78 2.00
C ARG A 155 -5.84 13.84 2.71
N GLN A 156 -7.15 13.67 2.65
CA GLN A 156 -8.07 14.31 3.58
C GLN A 156 -8.02 13.62 4.94
N ARG A 157 -8.37 14.37 5.98
CA ARG A 157 -8.59 13.83 7.33
C ARG A 157 -9.84 12.95 7.33
N TRP A 158 -9.78 11.81 8.03
CA TRP A 158 -10.96 11.00 8.23
C TRP A 158 -11.89 11.64 9.26
N LYS A 159 -13.18 11.31 9.21
CA LYS A 159 -14.11 11.69 10.27
C LYS A 159 -13.65 11.12 11.62
N ASN A 160 -13.24 9.85 11.60
CA ASN A 160 -12.64 9.17 12.74
C ASN A 160 -11.23 8.69 12.36
N GLU A 161 -10.22 9.33 12.93
CA GLU A 161 -8.83 9.00 12.65
C GLU A 161 -8.42 7.67 13.33
N THR A 162 -9.07 7.27 14.42
CA THR A 162 -8.80 6.00 15.11
C THR A 162 -9.16 4.80 14.24
N GLU A 163 -10.28 4.87 13.51
CA GLU A 163 -10.65 3.85 12.52
C GLU A 163 -9.61 3.71 11.44
N ARG A 164 -9.07 4.84 10.95
CA ARG A 164 -8.00 4.83 9.96
C ARG A 164 -6.76 4.09 10.48
N HIS A 165 -6.36 4.35 11.72
CA HIS A 165 -5.21 3.67 12.33
C HIS A 165 -5.41 2.15 12.40
N LYS A 166 -6.62 1.68 12.72
CA LYS A 166 -6.95 0.24 12.70
C LYS A 166 -6.79 -0.35 11.30
N VAL A 167 -7.30 0.33 10.26
CA VAL A 167 -7.18 -0.12 8.86
C VAL A 167 -5.72 -0.12 8.40
N LEU A 168 -4.95 0.91 8.76
CA LEU A 168 -3.54 1.02 8.43
C LEU A 168 -2.70 -0.07 9.11
N ALA A 169 -3.00 -0.38 10.39
CA ALA A 169 -2.34 -1.45 11.12
C ALA A 169 -2.59 -2.83 10.48
N GLU A 170 -3.84 -3.12 10.08
CA GLU A 170 -4.17 -4.35 9.34
C GLU A 170 -3.35 -4.45 8.05
N LYS A 171 -3.35 -3.38 7.25
CA LYS A 171 -2.56 -3.31 6.01
C LYS A 171 -1.09 -3.64 6.25
N HIS A 172 -0.49 -3.06 7.28
CA HIS A 172 0.92 -3.29 7.61
C HIS A 172 1.17 -4.72 8.10
N LYS A 173 0.27 -5.28 8.92
CA LYS A 173 0.33 -6.68 9.36
C LYS A 173 0.28 -7.65 8.17
N ARG A 174 -0.67 -7.45 7.26
CA ARG A 174 -0.81 -8.24 6.03
C ARG A 174 0.40 -8.09 5.11
N GLY A 175 0.92 -6.87 4.97
CA GLY A 175 2.15 -6.59 4.22
C GLY A 175 3.39 -7.26 4.84
N ALA A 176 3.51 -7.28 6.17
CA ALA A 176 4.57 -7.96 6.90
C ALA A 176 4.50 -9.49 6.72
N ALA A 177 3.31 -10.08 6.86
CA ALA A 177 3.09 -11.50 6.62
C ALA A 177 3.49 -11.91 5.19
N ALA A 178 3.08 -11.13 4.17
CA ALA A 178 3.46 -11.38 2.78
C ALA A 178 4.98 -11.29 2.54
N ARG A 179 5.66 -10.36 3.23
CA ARG A 179 7.13 -10.25 3.19
C ARG A 179 7.82 -11.45 3.83
N LEU A 180 7.32 -11.91 4.99
CA LEU A 180 7.85 -13.08 5.70
C LEU A 180 7.72 -14.37 4.86
N VAL A 181 6.53 -14.61 4.28
CA VAL A 181 6.30 -15.77 3.40
C VAL A 181 7.30 -15.80 2.25
N ARG A 182 7.56 -14.65 1.62
CA ARG A 182 8.55 -14.57 0.53
C ARG A 182 9.98 -14.77 1.02
N ALA A 183 10.34 -14.24 2.18
CA ALA A 183 11.66 -14.46 2.76
C ALA A 183 11.91 -15.96 2.94
N LYS A 184 10.95 -16.69 3.52
CA LYS A 184 11.00 -18.15 3.65
C LYS A 184 11.15 -18.87 2.30
N MET A 185 10.37 -18.46 1.28
CA MET A 185 10.48 -19.04 -0.06
C MET A 185 11.82 -18.75 -0.73
N LYS A 186 12.40 -17.56 -0.53
CA LYS A 186 13.73 -17.21 -1.04
C LYS A 186 14.82 -18.04 -0.35
N THR A 187 14.75 -18.20 0.97
CA THR A 187 15.68 -19.03 1.74
C THR A 187 15.59 -20.51 1.33
N LYS A 188 14.38 -21.06 1.18
CA LYS A 188 14.17 -22.43 0.68
C LYS A 188 14.76 -22.61 -0.72
N LYS A 189 14.51 -21.66 -1.63
CA LYS A 189 15.09 -21.69 -2.99
C LYS A 189 16.62 -21.58 -3.00
N ALA A 190 17.20 -20.81 -2.08
CA ALA A 190 18.65 -20.73 -1.93
C ALA A 190 19.24 -22.05 -1.39
N CYS A 191 18.60 -22.64 -0.37
CA CYS A 191 18.98 -23.93 0.19
C CYS A 191 18.90 -25.07 -0.85
N SER A 192 17.83 -25.11 -1.67
CA SER A 192 17.68 -26.13 -2.71
C SER A 192 18.60 -25.93 -3.93
N LYS A 193 19.16 -24.73 -4.12
CA LYS A 193 20.19 -24.48 -5.15
C LYS A 193 21.58 -24.87 -4.69
N ASN A 194 21.83 -24.80 -3.39
CA ASN A 194 23.08 -25.25 -2.77
C ASN A 194 23.02 -26.77 -2.49
N GLY A 195 22.53 -27.56 -3.45
CA GLY A 195 22.59 -29.02 -3.43
C GLY A 195 24.01 -29.58 -3.60
N GLY A 196 25.01 -28.92 -3.01
CA GLY A 196 26.30 -29.48 -2.69
C GLY A 196 26.36 -29.65 -1.18
N VAL A 197 26.40 -30.91 -0.75
CA VAL A 197 26.44 -31.41 0.63
C VAL A 197 27.21 -30.50 1.58
N LEU A 198 26.55 -30.03 2.64
CA LEU A 198 27.21 -29.86 3.93
C LEU A 198 26.44 -30.71 4.95
N SER A 199 26.97 -31.91 5.11
CA SER A 199 26.66 -32.86 6.17
C SER A 199 26.67 -32.15 7.52
N VAL A 200 25.58 -32.34 8.27
CA VAL A 200 25.51 -32.03 9.70
C VAL A 200 26.41 -33.02 10.43
N ARG A 201 27.71 -32.72 10.53
CA ARG A 201 28.68 -33.31 11.49
C ARG A 201 29.92 -32.43 11.48
N ASN A 202 30.35 -32.00 12.68
CA ASN A 202 31.48 -31.12 13.00
C ASN A 202 31.16 -29.62 13.14
N VAL A 203 30.34 -29.29 14.15
CA VAL A 203 30.48 -28.04 14.91
C VAL A 203 30.97 -28.39 16.32
N ILE A 204 32.05 -29.15 16.40
CA ILE A 204 32.89 -29.29 17.59
C ILE A 204 34.32 -29.32 17.02
N ILE A 205 35.23 -28.54 17.62
CA ILE A 205 36.66 -28.40 17.24
C ILE A 205 36.95 -27.46 16.04
N GLN A 206 36.65 -26.17 16.19
CA GLN A 206 37.49 -25.09 15.62
C GLN A 206 37.47 -23.85 16.54
N LYS A 207 37.64 -24.07 17.85
CA LYS A 207 37.91 -22.98 18.80
C LYS A 207 39.35 -22.97 19.33
N GLU A 208 40.22 -23.83 18.82
CA GLU A 208 41.61 -23.93 19.27
C GLU A 208 42.55 -24.15 18.08
N ARG A 209 42.86 -23.06 17.36
CA ARG A 209 44.10 -22.96 16.57
C ARG A 209 44.37 -21.52 16.12
N THR A 210 44.64 -20.64 17.06
CA THR A 210 45.35 -19.37 16.80
C THR A 210 46.17 -18.97 18.04
N LEU A 211 47.07 -19.87 18.43
CA LEU A 211 48.27 -19.68 19.25
C LEU A 211 49.27 -20.65 18.59
N ASP A 212 50.50 -20.35 18.19
CA ASP A 212 51.41 -19.22 18.37
C ASP A 212 52.59 -19.42 17.36
N TRP A 213 53.45 -18.39 17.22
CA TRP A 213 54.83 -18.36 16.67
C TRP A 213 55.05 -17.92 15.18
N ARG A 214 55.37 -16.64 14.89
CA ARG A 214 56.69 -15.89 14.87
C ARG A 214 57.51 -16.11 13.57
N LYS A 215 58.15 -15.14 12.88
CA LYS A 215 58.76 -13.80 13.11
C LYS A 215 58.71 -12.99 11.76
N GLY A 216 58.84 -11.66 11.66
CA GLY A 216 59.21 -10.62 12.63
C GLY A 216 59.22 -9.18 12.05
N SER A 217 59.55 -8.23 12.95
CA SER A 217 59.94 -6.79 12.80
C SER A 217 58.98 -5.83 12.05
N THR A 218 58.58 -4.64 12.54
CA THR A 218 59.22 -3.67 13.47
C THR A 218 58.19 -2.63 13.98
N LEU A 219 58.36 -2.18 15.25
CA LEU A 219 58.04 -0.89 15.93
C LEU A 219 57.14 0.15 15.18
N LYS A 220 56.13 0.85 15.76
CA LYS A 220 56.04 1.61 17.04
C LYS A 220 54.58 1.92 17.43
N ASP A 221 54.34 1.96 18.74
CA ASP A 221 53.46 2.82 19.56
C ASP A 221 52.21 3.49 18.94
N VAL A 222 51.02 3.24 19.52
CA VAL A 222 50.07 4.28 20.04
C VAL A 222 49.00 3.61 20.92
N ALA A 223 48.64 4.35 21.98
CA ALA A 223 47.87 4.03 23.17
C ALA A 223 46.45 3.43 23.05
N ARG A 224 46.06 2.80 24.17
CA ARG A 224 44.73 2.31 24.60
C ARG A 224 43.69 3.43 24.63
N PRO A 225 42.38 3.10 24.54
CA PRO A 225 41.60 3.23 25.77
C PRO A 225 40.64 2.07 26.07
N GLN A 226 40.44 1.92 27.37
CA GLN A 226 39.74 0.90 28.11
C GLN A 226 38.25 1.26 28.21
N TRP A 227 37.35 0.34 27.85
CA TRP A 227 35.94 0.41 28.27
C TRP A 227 35.52 -0.92 28.88
N SER A 228 35.00 -0.82 30.09
CA SER A 228 34.59 -1.90 30.97
C SER A 228 33.25 -2.49 30.53
N THR A 229 33.22 -3.80 30.29
CA THR A 229 31.99 -4.57 30.10
C THR A 229 31.54 -5.12 31.45
N GLN A 230 30.40 -4.66 31.96
CA GLN A 230 29.62 -5.40 32.97
C GLN A 230 28.36 -5.94 32.27
N ASN A 231 28.30 -7.26 32.13
CA ASN A 231 27.09 -8.00 31.78
C ASN A 231 26.58 -8.71 33.05
N PRO A 232 25.29 -8.61 33.41
CA PRO A 232 24.72 -9.42 34.48
C PRO A 232 24.40 -10.85 34.02
N VAL A 233 24.71 -11.79 34.91
CA VAL A 233 24.44 -13.23 34.82
C VAL A 233 22.94 -13.48 35.00
N LEU A 234 22.28 -14.12 34.01
CA LEU A 234 20.96 -14.71 34.21
C LEU A 234 21.07 -16.24 34.26
N ILE A 235 20.83 -16.73 35.48
CA ILE A 235 20.77 -18.13 35.88
C ILE A 235 19.53 -18.77 35.25
N VAL A 236 19.71 -19.79 34.40
CA VAL A 236 18.63 -20.64 33.90
C VAL A 236 18.45 -21.81 34.87
N ARG A 237 17.36 -21.79 35.65
CA ARG A 237 16.92 -22.95 36.44
C ARG A 237 16.17 -23.94 35.53
N ARG A 238 16.57 -25.20 35.64
CA ARG A 238 16.02 -26.38 34.94
C ARG A 238 14.70 -26.80 35.61
N PRO A 239 13.60 -27.08 34.89
CA PRO A 239 12.42 -27.70 35.49
C PRO A 239 12.61 -29.22 35.62
N GLN A 240 12.39 -29.74 36.83
CA GLN A 240 12.27 -31.16 37.14
C GLN A 240 10.97 -31.73 36.57
N GLN A 241 11.06 -32.98 36.13
CA GLN A 241 9.94 -33.84 35.81
C GLN A 241 9.17 -34.18 37.10
N LEU A 242 7.84 -34.21 37.00
CA LEU A 242 6.97 -34.84 37.99
C LEU A 242 6.12 -35.86 37.23
N GLN A 243 6.27 -37.10 37.68
CA GLN A 243 5.54 -38.30 37.29
C GLN A 243 4.62 -38.66 38.47
N GLU A 244 3.59 -39.46 38.15
CA GLU A 244 2.69 -40.20 39.06
C GLU A 244 1.53 -39.40 39.68
N GLN A 245 0.37 -39.96 39.98
CA GLN A 245 -0.39 -41.18 39.66
C GLN A 245 -1.74 -40.95 40.35
N THR A 246 -2.87 -41.27 39.72
CA THR A 246 -4.01 -42.01 40.30
C THR A 246 -5.06 -42.24 39.22
#